data_AF-A0A7K6VMX7-F1
#
_entry.id   AF-A0A7K6VMX7-F1
#
_cell.length_a   1.000
_cell.length_b   1.000
_cell.length_c   1.000
_cell.angle_alpha   90.00
_cell.angle_beta   90.00
_cell.angle_gamma   90.00
#
_symmetry.space_group_name_H-M   'P 1'
#
loop_
_entity.id
_entity.type
_entity.pdbx_description
1 polymer ?
#
loop_
_entity_poly.entity_id
_entity_poly.type
_entity_poly.pdbx_seq_one_letter_code
_entity_poly.pdbx_strand_id
1 'polypeptide(L)'
;QVRIEGSVKRLPEEESERYFHSRPKGSQIGALVSRQSSVIPDREHLRKKNAELEERYRDATVPKPDYWGAYTVQPEVVEFWQGQTNRLHDRIVFRRRRD
;
A
#
# COMPACT_ATOMS: atom_id res chain seq x y z
N GLN A 1 19.32 -3.74 -6.59
CA GLN A 1 18.45 -2.66 -6.09
C GLN A 1 17.76 -2.02 -7.27
N VAL A 2 16.49 -1.61 -7.12
CA VAL A 2 15.77 -0.82 -8.14
C VAL A 2 15.26 0.47 -7.48
N ARG A 3 15.47 1.62 -8.12
CA ARG A 3 14.88 2.90 -7.72
C ARG A 3 13.92 3.37 -8.80
N ILE A 4 12.75 3.85 -8.40
CA ILE A 4 11.73 4.38 -9.28
C ILE A 4 11.36 5.77 -8.77
N GLU A 5 11.49 6.78 -9.62
CA GLU A 5 11.12 8.17 -9.32
C GLU A 5 10.14 8.65 -10.38
N GLY A 6 9.15 9.43 -9.96
CA GLY A 6 8.12 9.92 -10.86
C GLY A 6 6.99 10.63 -10.12
N SER A 7 6.06 11.18 -10.90
CA SER A 7 4.85 11.79 -10.36
C SER A 7 3.92 10.73 -9.77
N VAL A 8 3.21 11.10 -8.71
CA VAL A 8 2.26 10.23 -8.02
C VAL A 8 0.84 10.64 -8.41
N LYS A 9 -0.02 9.66 -8.69
CA LYS A 9 -1.45 9.86 -8.92
C LYS A 9 -2.26 8.94 -8.03
N ARG A 10 -3.35 9.43 -7.46
CA ARG A 10 -4.32 8.58 -6.76
C ARG A 10 -5.09 7.76 -7.80
N LEU A 11 -5.28 6.47 -7.55
CA LEU A 11 -6.10 5.63 -8.41
C LEU A 11 -7.59 5.99 -8.26
N PRO A 12 -8.41 5.74 -9.30
CA PRO A 12 -9.86 5.85 -9.18
C PRO A 12 -10.41 5.05 -8.00
N GLU A 13 -11.50 5.53 -7.43
CA GLU A 13 -12.12 4.92 -6.25
C GLU A 13 -12.58 3.48 -6.54
N GLU A 14 -13.18 3.26 -7.70
CA GLU A 14 -13.65 1.96 -8.20
C GLU A 14 -12.50 0.94 -8.30
N GLU A 15 -11.31 1.39 -8.75
CA GLU A 15 -10.13 0.53 -8.84
C GLU A 15 -9.58 0.19 -7.45
N SER A 16 -9.59 1.17 -6.54
CA SER A 16 -9.22 0.96 -5.14
C SER A 16 -10.19 -0.01 -4.44
N GLU A 17 -11.49 0.10 -4.69
CA GLU A 17 -12.53 -0.78 -4.13
C GLU A 17 -12.41 -2.21 -4.65
N ARG A 18 -12.25 -2.38 -5.96
CA ARG A 18 -11.98 -3.69 -6.55
C ARG A 18 -10.73 -4.33 -5.96
N TYR A 19 -9.64 -3.57 -5.82
CA TYR A 19 -8.42 -4.09 -5.20
C TYR A 19 -8.62 -4.40 -3.71
N PHE A 20 -9.32 -3.55 -2.96
CA PHE A 20 -9.62 -3.79 -1.54
C PHE A 20 -10.33 -5.12 -1.33
N HIS A 21 -11.38 -5.40 -2.11
CA HIS A 21 -12.16 -6.63 -1.98
C HIS A 21 -11.44 -7.89 -2.48
N SER A 22 -10.38 -7.74 -3.28
CA SER A 22 -9.51 -8.88 -3.67
C SER A 22 -8.60 -9.36 -2.53
N ARG A 23 -8.40 -8.56 -1.48
CA ARG A 23 -7.51 -8.89 -0.35
C ARG A 23 -8.18 -9.89 0.59
N PRO A 24 -7.42 -10.70 1.36
CA PRO A 24 -7.98 -11.54 2.40
C PRO A 24 -8.85 -10.76 3.40
N LYS A 25 -9.91 -11.37 3.92
CA LYS A 25 -10.88 -10.70 4.81
C LYS A 25 -10.23 -10.06 6.05
N GLY A 26 -9.26 -10.73 6.68
CA GLY A 26 -8.49 -10.14 7.79
C GLY A 26 -7.67 -8.91 7.40
N SER A 27 -7.18 -8.83 6.16
CA SER A 27 -6.50 -7.63 5.63
C SER A 27 -7.47 -6.46 5.37
N GLN A 28 -8.71 -6.76 4.98
CA GLN A 28 -9.77 -5.76 4.86
C GLN A 28 -10.16 -5.22 6.24
N ILE A 29 -10.38 -6.10 7.22
CA ILE A 29 -10.69 -5.73 8.60
C ILE A 29 -9.56 -4.92 9.23
N GLY A 30 -8.30 -5.34 9.07
CA GLY A 30 -7.15 -4.59 9.60
C GLY A 30 -7.07 -3.14 9.11
N ALA A 31 -7.53 -2.88 7.87
CA ALA A 31 -7.61 -1.53 7.33
C ALA A 31 -8.69 -0.66 8.00
N LEU A 32 -9.75 -1.26 8.56
CA LEU A 32 -10.75 -0.56 9.38
C LEU A 32 -10.32 -0.40 10.84
N VAL A 33 -9.60 -1.39 11.39
CA VAL A 33 -9.11 -1.36 12.77
C VAL A 33 -8.08 -0.25 12.95
N SER A 34 -7.15 -0.12 12.00
CA SER A 34 -6.02 0.79 12.10
C SER A 34 -6.27 2.08 11.33
N ARG A 35 -6.59 3.16 12.05
CA ARG A 35 -6.40 4.51 11.52
C ARG A 35 -4.91 4.81 11.51
N GLN A 36 -4.26 4.43 10.41
CA GLN A 36 -2.81 4.40 10.28
C GLN A 36 -2.18 5.72 10.73
N SER A 37 -1.11 5.62 11.51
CA SER A 37 -0.34 6.75 12.08
C SER A 37 -1.06 7.60 13.14
N SER A 38 -2.28 7.22 13.56
CA SER A 38 -2.95 7.86 14.70
C SER A 38 -2.46 7.29 16.05
N VAL A 39 -2.45 8.14 17.09
CA VAL A 39 -2.13 7.73 18.47
C VAL A 39 -3.22 6.80 18.99
N ILE A 40 -2.82 5.73 19.67
CA ILE A 40 -3.70 4.77 20.35
C ILE A 40 -3.24 4.57 21.79
N PRO A 41 -4.14 4.18 22.72
CA PRO A 41 -3.78 4.05 24.13
C PRO A 41 -2.83 2.87 24.39
N ASP A 42 -3.05 1.74 23.74
CA ASP A 42 -2.28 0.50 23.94
C ASP A 42 -2.55 -0.52 22.81
N ARG A 43 -1.89 -1.68 22.92
CA ARG A 43 -2.04 -2.81 21.98
C ARG A 43 -3.38 -3.53 22.11
N GLU A 44 -3.96 -3.60 23.30
CA GLU A 44 -5.23 -4.30 23.54
C GLU A 44 -6.40 -3.57 22.87
N HIS A 45 -6.33 -2.25 22.74
CA HIS A 45 -7.27 -1.45 21.95
C HIS A 45 -7.43 -1.97 20.52
N LEU A 46 -6.32 -2.27 19.83
CA LEU A 46 -6.37 -2.81 18.47
C LEU A 46 -6.92 -4.25 18.45
N ARG A 47 -6.55 -5.09 19.42
CA ARG A 47 -7.02 -6.48 19.49
C ARG A 47 -8.54 -6.55 19.69
N LYS A 48 -9.08 -5.77 20.63
CA LYS A 48 -10.52 -5.70 20.91
C LYS A 48 -11.29 -5.24 19.67
N LYS A 49 -10.88 -4.13 19.05
CA LYS A 49 -11.50 -3.64 17.81
C LYS A 49 -11.42 -4.65 16.67
N ASN A 50 -10.31 -5.37 16.52
CA ASN A 50 -10.19 -6.40 15.50
C ASN A 50 -11.20 -7.54 15.72
N ALA A 51 -11.29 -8.06 16.95
CA ALA A 51 -12.25 -9.12 17.28
C ALA A 51 -13.72 -8.66 17.10
N GLU A 52 -14.04 -7.43 17.50
CA GLU A 52 -15.37 -6.83 17.30
C GLU A 52 -15.73 -6.75 15.81
N LEU A 53 -14.79 -6.34 14.95
CA LEU A 53 -15.02 -6.24 13.51
C LEU A 53 -15.00 -7.59 12.80
N GLU A 54 -14.22 -8.58 13.27
CA GLU A 54 -14.26 -9.96 12.78
C GLU A 54 -15.62 -10.60 13.04
N GLU A 55 -16.20 -10.40 14.23
CA GLU A 55 -17.55 -10.84 14.55
C GLU A 55 -18.57 -10.12 13.66
N ARG A 56 -18.53 -8.78 13.64
CA ARG A 56 -19.47 -7.94 12.89
C ARG A 56 -19.51 -8.29 11.41
N TYR A 57 -18.35 -8.55 10.82
CA TYR A 57 -18.23 -8.84 9.39
C TYR A 57 -18.10 -10.32 9.08
N ARG A 58 -18.30 -11.26 10.02
CA ARG A 58 -18.13 -12.71 9.78
C ARG A 58 -18.78 -13.17 8.47
N ASP A 59 -20.05 -12.81 8.27
CA ASP A 59 -20.86 -13.21 7.10
C ASP A 59 -21.25 -12.02 6.21
N ALA A 60 -20.67 -10.85 6.45
CA ALA A 60 -20.90 -9.63 5.69
C ALA A 60 -19.67 -9.18 4.90
N THR A 61 -19.90 -8.35 3.88
CA THR A 61 -18.84 -7.67 3.14
C THR A 61 -18.26 -6.55 3.99
N VAL A 62 -16.93 -6.49 4.06
CA VAL A 62 -16.23 -5.42 4.75
C VAL A 62 -16.20 -4.20 3.82
N PRO A 63 -16.76 -3.04 4.20
CA PRO A 63 -16.69 -1.85 3.35
C PRO A 63 -15.25 -1.32 3.28
N LYS A 64 -14.85 -0.79 2.13
CA LYS A 64 -13.57 -0.08 2.00
C LYS A 64 -13.67 1.26 2.76
N PRO A 65 -12.75 1.58 3.68
CA PRO A 65 -12.72 2.90 4.31
C PRO A 65 -12.37 4.01 3.30
N ASP A 66 -12.94 5.22 3.47
CA ASP A 66 -12.71 6.37 2.58
C ASP A 66 -11.25 6.86 2.58
N TYR A 67 -10.56 6.66 3.70
CA TYR A 67 -9.14 6.98 3.88
C TYR A 67 -8.20 5.88 3.35
N TRP A 68 -8.75 4.78 2.86
CA TRP A 68 -7.98 3.71 2.22
C TRP A 68 -8.12 3.81 0.69
N GLY A 69 -6.98 3.75 0.01
CA GLY A 69 -6.94 3.78 -1.45
C GLY A 69 -5.53 3.50 -1.95
N ALA A 70 -5.40 3.45 -3.27
CA ALA A 70 -4.13 3.20 -3.93
C ALA A 70 -3.59 4.45 -4.62
N TYR A 71 -2.26 4.51 -4.72
CA TYR A 71 -1.54 5.47 -5.54
C TYR A 71 -0.70 4.72 -6.55
N THR A 72 -0.46 5.34 -7.71
CA THR A 72 0.46 4.87 -8.72
C THR A 72 1.58 5.89 -8.91
N VAL A 73 2.81 5.39 -9.07
CA VAL A 73 3.97 6.20 -9.45
C VAL A 73 4.14 6.06 -10.96
N GLN A 74 4.02 7.17 -11.70
CA GLN A 74 4.29 7.20 -13.13
C GLN A 74 5.80 7.36 -13.35
N PRO A 75 6.54 6.32 -13.77
CA PRO A 75 8.01 6.37 -13.76
C PRO A 75 8.55 7.40 -14.75
N GLU A 76 9.35 8.33 -14.25
CA GLU A 76 10.14 9.27 -15.05
C GLU A 76 11.62 8.89 -15.04
N VAL A 77 12.09 8.30 -13.94
CA VAL A 77 13.44 7.74 -13.79
C VAL A 77 13.34 6.34 -13.20
N VAL A 78 14.07 5.40 -13.80
CA VAL A 78 14.24 4.05 -13.25
C VAL A 78 15.73 3.73 -13.23
N GLU A 79 16.27 3.42 -12.05
CA GLU A 79 17.65 2.97 -11.89
C GLU A 79 17.67 1.50 -11.53
N PHE A 80 18.48 0.73 -12.26
CA PHE A 80 18.88 -0.62 -11.91
C PHE A 80 20.31 -0.57 -11.40
N TRP A 81 20.49 -0.96 -10.14
CA TRP A 81 21.79 -1.09 -9.51
C TRP A 81 22.07 -2.56 -9.21
N GLN A 82 23.23 -3.05 -9.62
CA GLN A 82 23.70 -4.40 -9.36
C GLN A 82 25.02 -4.35 -8.58
N GLY A 83 25.02 -5.00 -7.42
CA GLY A 83 26.19 -5.09 -6.56
C GLY A 83 27.27 -5.97 -7.19
N GLN A 84 28.53 -5.62 -6.93
CA GLN A 84 29.72 -6.32 -7.41
C GLN A 84 30.71 -6.45 -6.25
N THR A 85 31.39 -7.60 -6.16
CA THR A 85 32.28 -7.94 -5.03
C THR A 85 33.50 -7.03 -4.94
N ASN A 86 34.00 -6.55 -6.07
CA ASN A 86 35.10 -5.59 -6.18
C ASN A 86 34.68 -4.13 -5.92
N ARG A 87 33.41 -3.90 -5.53
CA ARG A 87 32.81 -2.58 -5.27
C ARG A 87 32.59 -1.71 -6.52
N LEU A 88 32.87 -2.20 -7.72
CA LEU A 88 32.58 -1.52 -8.98
C LEU A 88 31.17 -1.85 -9.46
N HIS A 89 30.17 -1.26 -8.80
CA HIS A 89 28.77 -1.58 -9.04
C HIS A 89 28.27 -1.11 -10.40
N ASP A 90 27.46 -1.93 -11.06
CA ASP A 90 26.79 -1.54 -12.29
C ASP A 90 25.57 -0.68 -11.98
N ARG A 91 25.43 0.43 -12.71
CA ARG A 91 24.32 1.37 -12.57
C ARG A 91 23.80 1.76 -13.95
N ILE A 92 22.60 1.29 -14.28
CA ILE A 92 21.91 1.61 -15.53
C ILE A 92 20.71 2.48 -15.19
N VAL A 93 20.71 3.73 -15.65
CA VAL A 93 19.65 4.70 -15.34
C VAL A 93 18.89 5.05 -16.61
N PHE A 94 17.61 4.68 -16.63
CA PHE A 94 16.65 5.12 -17.64
C PHE A 94 16.01 6.43 -17.20
N ARG A 95 15.91 7.38 -18.14
CA ARG A 95 15.16 8.63 -17.96
C ARG A 95 14.22 8.78 -19.15
N ARG A 96 12.95 9.08 -18.87
CA ARG A 96 11.98 9.42 -19.92
C ARG A 96 12.43 10.73 -20.57
N ARG A 97 12.63 10.73 -21.89
CA ARG A 97 12.84 11.97 -22.64
C ARG A 97 11.54 12.78 -22.64
N ARG A 98 11.67 14.08 -22.42
CA ARG A 98 10.60 15.04 -22.68
C ARG A 98 10.72 15.43 -24.15
N ASP A 99 9.61 15.39 -24.87
CA ASP A 99 9.51 15.97 -26.20
C ASP A 99 9.48 17.51 -26.11
#